data_AF-A0A3P8MDW6-F1
#
_entry.id   AF-A0A3P8MDW6-F1
#
_cell.length_a   1.000
_cell.length_b   1.000
_cell.length_c   1.000
_cell.angle_alpha   90.00
_cell.angle_beta   90.00
_cell.angle_gamma   90.00
#
_symmetry.space_group_name_H-M   'P 1'
#
loop_
_entity.id
_entity.type
_entity.pdbx_description
1 polymer ?
#
loop_
_entity_poly.entity_id
_entity_poly.type
_entity_poly.pdbx_seq_one_letter_code
_entity_poly.pdbx_strand_id
1 'polypeptide(L)'
;MDKLLNKLKQLKVNVKDLNDMQLEEIKAGFELGEDISLYAHPKFNIWQIKQIRDGIKDNLDVTKYADAKYDCNQMKQIKYCLKNNVDISLFKEPVFDWKQMREIIYGLQYSKVDVSIYALPDLSWLKMRQVRLGLEDGINIMKYHEQGFNSGQMSIIRQGLVQKVDVSKYALHQYDNFQMDQIRAGLRKKIDISHYADPKYDFTQMMAIRQGIRSGIDWESYADPKINGRVMWDKLCAMCKEKYEKLDEEKKRLREQQEKEESIASSIEFKSSSSQKQ
;
A
#
# COMPACT_ATOMS: atom_id res chain seq x y z
N MET A 1 -19.72 11.31 -46.73
CA MET A 1 -20.11 9.94 -46.33
C MET A 1 -19.74 8.90 -47.38
N ASP A 2 -20.03 9.09 -48.67
CA ASP A 2 -19.76 8.08 -49.71
C ASP A 2 -18.31 7.62 -49.82
N LYS A 3 -17.34 8.54 -49.67
CA LYS A 3 -15.91 8.20 -49.65
C LYS A 3 -15.55 7.26 -48.49
N LEU A 4 -16.06 7.53 -47.29
CA LEU A 4 -15.85 6.69 -46.11
C LEU A 4 -16.50 5.31 -46.30
N LEU A 5 -17.75 5.27 -46.78
CA LEU A 5 -18.45 4.02 -47.06
C LEU A 5 -17.71 3.16 -48.07
N ASN A 6 -17.18 3.77 -49.14
CA ASN A 6 -16.36 3.06 -50.12
C ASN A 6 -15.05 2.54 -49.52
N LYS A 7 -14.37 3.33 -48.66
CA LYS A 7 -13.17 2.87 -47.95
C LYS A 7 -13.47 1.71 -47.01
N LEU A 8 -14.54 1.77 -46.22
CA LEU A 8 -14.96 0.67 -45.34
C LEU A 8 -15.29 -0.61 -46.14
N LYS A 9 -15.97 -0.48 -47.28
CA LYS A 9 -16.19 -1.60 -48.21
C LYS A 9 -14.88 -2.22 -48.70
N GLN A 10 -13.88 -1.42 -49.07
CA GLN A 10 -12.56 -1.91 -49.48
C GLN A 10 -11.85 -2.67 -48.34
N LEU A 11 -12.03 -2.21 -47.10
CA LEU A 11 -11.51 -2.86 -45.89
C LEU A 11 -12.33 -4.08 -45.46
N LYS A 12 -13.41 -4.43 -46.20
CA LYS A 12 -14.35 -5.50 -45.86
C LYS A 12 -15.05 -5.30 -44.51
N VAL A 13 -15.27 -4.04 -44.13
CA VAL A 13 -15.96 -3.65 -42.89
C VAL A 13 -17.40 -3.31 -43.23
N ASN A 14 -18.33 -4.09 -42.69
CA ASN A 14 -19.75 -3.79 -42.81
C ASN A 14 -20.14 -2.74 -41.75
N VAL A 15 -20.66 -1.60 -42.22
CA VAL A 15 -21.06 -0.48 -41.35
C VAL A 15 -22.11 -0.90 -40.31
N LYS A 16 -22.96 -1.88 -40.63
CA LYS A 16 -23.98 -2.38 -39.69
C LYS A 16 -23.39 -3.13 -38.50
N ASP A 17 -22.13 -3.57 -38.59
CA ASP A 17 -21.44 -4.26 -37.50
C ASP A 17 -20.75 -3.25 -36.55
N LEU A 18 -20.74 -1.96 -36.91
CA LEU A 18 -20.23 -0.87 -36.09
C LEU A 18 -21.39 -0.21 -35.34
N ASN A 19 -21.20 0.05 -34.05
CA ASN A 19 -22.08 0.94 -33.31
C ASN A 19 -21.82 2.41 -33.65
N ASP A 20 -22.78 3.27 -33.31
CA ASP A 20 -22.73 4.69 -33.65
C ASP A 20 -21.46 5.38 -33.13
N MET A 21 -21.03 5.06 -31.91
CA MET A 21 -19.80 5.62 -31.33
C MET A 21 -18.56 5.19 -32.11
N GLN A 22 -18.44 3.92 -32.52
CA GLN A 22 -17.33 3.44 -33.35
C GLN A 22 -17.33 4.17 -34.70
N LEU A 23 -18.50 4.31 -35.33
CA LEU A 23 -18.64 4.97 -36.62
C LEU A 23 -18.27 6.45 -36.55
N GLU A 24 -18.65 7.16 -35.48
CA GLU A 24 -18.28 8.55 -35.25
C GLU A 24 -16.76 8.73 -35.15
N GLU A 25 -16.07 7.91 -34.36
CA GLU A 25 -14.59 8.00 -34.24
C GLU A 25 -13.88 7.62 -35.54
N ILE A 26 -14.37 6.60 -36.25
CA ILE A 26 -13.84 6.20 -37.55
C ILE A 26 -14.01 7.32 -38.58
N LYS A 27 -15.18 7.96 -38.59
CA LYS A 27 -15.46 9.11 -39.46
C LYS A 27 -14.55 10.28 -39.13
N ALA A 28 -14.40 10.63 -37.86
CA ALA A 28 -13.54 11.72 -37.43
C ALA A 28 -12.07 11.48 -37.84
N GLY A 29 -11.54 10.27 -37.65
CA GLY A 29 -10.17 9.97 -38.06
C GLY A 29 -9.99 9.93 -39.59
N PHE A 30 -10.99 9.44 -40.33
CA PHE A 30 -10.98 9.51 -41.80
C PHE A 30 -10.96 10.96 -42.31
N GLU A 31 -11.72 11.86 -41.68
CA GLU A 31 -11.73 13.29 -42.03
C GLU A 31 -10.41 14.00 -41.72
N LEU A 32 -9.68 13.53 -40.69
CA LEU A 32 -8.32 13.97 -40.38
C LEU A 32 -7.23 13.33 -41.24
N GLY A 33 -7.59 12.41 -42.15
CA GLY A 33 -6.65 11.71 -43.02
C GLY A 33 -5.86 10.60 -42.32
N GLU A 34 -6.31 10.12 -41.16
CA GLU A 34 -5.73 8.97 -40.47
C GLU A 34 -5.92 7.68 -41.29
N ASP A 35 -4.98 6.74 -41.20
CA ASP A 35 -5.16 5.42 -41.79
C ASP A 35 -6.15 4.59 -40.96
N ILE A 36 -7.43 4.71 -41.32
CA ILE A 36 -8.51 4.00 -40.64
C ILE A 36 -8.40 2.48 -40.76
N SER A 37 -7.57 1.92 -41.66
CA SER A 37 -7.37 0.47 -41.77
C SER A 37 -6.81 -0.17 -40.50
N LEU A 38 -6.16 0.63 -39.65
CA LEU A 38 -5.55 0.21 -38.39
C LEU A 38 -6.56 -0.02 -37.26
N TYR A 39 -7.78 0.55 -37.36
CA TYR A 39 -8.74 0.52 -36.25
C TYR A 39 -10.22 0.46 -36.64
N ALA A 40 -10.56 0.63 -37.93
CA ALA A 40 -11.92 0.47 -38.41
C ALA A 40 -12.31 -1.01 -38.45
N HIS A 41 -12.54 -1.61 -37.28
CA HIS A 41 -12.93 -3.02 -37.15
C HIS A 41 -13.95 -3.17 -36.02
N PRO A 42 -15.07 -3.92 -36.22
CA PRO A 42 -16.08 -4.12 -35.18
C PRO A 42 -15.58 -4.78 -33.89
N LYS A 43 -14.41 -5.43 -33.89
CA LYS A 43 -13.80 -6.06 -32.71
C LYS A 43 -13.21 -5.03 -31.74
N PHE A 44 -12.88 -3.82 -32.20
CA PHE A 44 -12.38 -2.76 -31.33
C PHE A 44 -13.54 -2.00 -30.73
N ASN A 45 -13.65 -1.97 -29.40
CA ASN A 45 -14.54 -1.03 -28.74
C ASN A 45 -14.04 0.42 -28.89
N ILE A 46 -14.90 1.36 -28.51
CA ILE A 46 -14.63 2.79 -28.63
C ILE A 46 -13.35 3.24 -27.92
N TRP A 47 -13.03 2.63 -26.78
CA TRP A 47 -11.87 2.98 -25.99
C TRP A 47 -10.57 2.47 -26.60
N GLN A 48 -10.60 1.29 -27.25
CA GLN A 48 -9.48 0.78 -28.03
C GLN A 48 -9.23 1.67 -29.26
N ILE A 49 -10.28 2.04 -30.00
CA ILE A 49 -10.16 2.98 -31.14
C ILE A 49 -9.50 4.29 -30.68
N LYS A 50 -9.97 4.88 -29.57
CA LYS A 50 -9.36 6.10 -29.01
C LYS A 50 -7.88 5.92 -28.66
N GLN A 51 -7.47 4.78 -28.09
CA GLN A 51 -6.05 4.54 -27.83
C GLN A 51 -5.22 4.50 -29.11
N ILE A 52 -5.72 3.83 -30.16
CA ILE A 52 -5.02 3.74 -31.45
C ILE A 52 -4.93 5.13 -32.10
N ARG A 53 -6.03 5.89 -32.15
CA ARG A 53 -6.04 7.25 -32.71
C ARG A 53 -5.10 8.20 -31.96
N ASP A 54 -5.11 8.16 -30.62
CA ASP A 54 -4.15 8.92 -29.81
C ASP A 54 -2.70 8.55 -30.14
N GLY A 55 -2.42 7.27 -30.38
CA GLY A 55 -1.08 6.82 -30.76
C GLY A 55 -0.65 7.29 -32.15
N ILE A 56 -1.58 7.32 -33.12
CA ILE A 56 -1.33 7.89 -34.45
C ILE A 56 -0.99 9.38 -34.32
N LYS A 57 -1.76 10.12 -33.50
CA LYS A 57 -1.51 11.55 -33.23
C LYS A 57 -0.15 11.79 -32.57
N ASP A 58 0.27 10.91 -31.67
CA ASP A 58 1.59 10.92 -31.03
C ASP A 58 2.71 10.34 -31.92
N ASN A 59 2.42 10.00 -33.19
CA ASN A 59 3.35 9.41 -34.17
C ASN A 59 4.02 8.11 -33.67
N LEU A 60 3.27 7.26 -32.97
CA LEU A 60 3.72 5.97 -32.43
C LEU A 60 3.41 4.83 -33.40
N ASP A 61 4.22 3.76 -33.38
CA ASP A 61 3.92 2.52 -34.10
C ASP A 61 2.74 1.78 -33.44
N VAL A 62 1.53 2.13 -33.86
CA VAL A 62 0.31 1.54 -33.30
C VAL A 62 0.13 0.06 -33.66
N THR A 63 0.83 -0.46 -34.68
CA THR A 63 0.76 -1.89 -35.06
C THR A 63 1.26 -2.81 -33.93
N LYS A 64 2.02 -2.27 -32.97
CA LYS A 64 2.47 -3.01 -31.78
C LYS A 64 1.37 -3.37 -30.80
N TYR A 65 0.24 -2.64 -30.81
CA TYR A 65 -0.83 -2.82 -29.82
C TYR A 65 -2.25 -2.69 -30.37
N ALA A 66 -2.44 -2.28 -31.62
CA ALA A 66 -3.72 -2.23 -32.31
C ALA A 66 -4.21 -3.66 -32.64
N ASP A 67 -4.49 -4.45 -31.61
CA ASP A 67 -5.02 -5.79 -31.69
C ASP A 67 -6.14 -5.95 -30.64
N ALA A 68 -7.29 -6.46 -31.07
CA ALA A 68 -8.47 -6.58 -30.23
C ALA A 68 -8.27 -7.52 -29.03
N LYS A 69 -7.19 -8.33 -29.02
CA LYS A 69 -6.80 -9.15 -27.87
C LYS A 69 -6.37 -8.32 -26.65
N TYR A 70 -5.95 -7.06 -26.84
CA TYR A 70 -5.62 -6.15 -25.75
C TYR A 70 -6.84 -5.34 -25.33
N ASP A 71 -7.11 -5.26 -24.04
CA ASP A 71 -8.06 -4.27 -23.54
C ASP A 71 -7.52 -2.83 -23.67
N CYS A 72 -8.41 -1.83 -23.54
CA CYS A 72 -8.01 -0.44 -23.72
C CYS A 72 -6.99 0.06 -22.67
N ASN A 73 -6.95 -0.53 -21.47
CA ASN A 73 -5.96 -0.19 -20.46
C ASN A 73 -4.60 -0.83 -20.77
N GLN A 74 -4.55 -2.05 -21.29
CA GLN A 74 -3.32 -2.67 -21.80
C GLN A 74 -2.75 -1.86 -22.98
N MET A 75 -3.60 -1.47 -23.95
CA MET A 75 -3.20 -0.58 -25.05
C MET A 75 -2.63 0.74 -24.51
N LYS A 76 -3.27 1.33 -23.49
CA LYS A 76 -2.78 2.55 -22.84
C LYS A 76 -1.39 2.36 -22.21
N GLN A 77 -1.12 1.20 -21.58
CA GLN A 77 0.21 0.87 -21.04
C GLN A 77 1.25 0.74 -22.16
N ILE A 78 0.97 -0.01 -23.23
CA ILE A 78 1.90 -0.17 -24.36
C ILE A 78 2.17 1.18 -25.05
N LYS A 79 1.12 1.99 -25.26
CA LYS A 79 1.24 3.35 -25.79
C LYS A 79 2.14 4.22 -24.92
N TYR A 80 1.98 4.15 -23.59
CA TYR A 80 2.86 4.84 -22.65
C TYR A 80 4.33 4.38 -22.79
N CYS A 81 4.57 3.07 -22.90
CA CYS A 81 5.92 2.54 -23.11
C CYS A 81 6.56 3.07 -24.40
N LEU A 82 5.83 3.00 -25.53
CA LEU A 82 6.31 3.51 -26.81
C LEU A 82 6.67 5.00 -26.73
N LYS A 83 5.82 5.81 -26.10
CA LYS A 83 6.05 7.24 -25.91
C LYS A 83 7.30 7.56 -25.08
N ASN A 84 7.66 6.67 -24.14
CA ASN A 84 8.78 6.86 -23.23
C ASN A 84 9.99 5.97 -23.58
N ASN A 85 10.01 5.33 -24.75
CA ASN A 85 11.05 4.39 -25.19
C ASN A 85 11.35 3.27 -24.16
N VAL A 86 10.31 2.76 -23.49
CA VAL A 86 10.39 1.62 -22.57
C VAL A 86 10.23 0.33 -23.37
N ASP A 87 11.06 -0.68 -23.09
CA ASP A 87 10.96 -2.00 -23.74
C ASP A 87 9.57 -2.63 -23.52
N ILE A 88 8.96 -3.06 -24.63
CA ILE A 88 7.64 -3.71 -24.67
C ILE A 88 7.73 -5.20 -24.99
N SER A 89 8.93 -5.79 -25.00
CA SER A 89 9.14 -7.19 -25.40
C SER A 89 8.33 -8.19 -24.57
N LEU A 90 8.06 -7.86 -23.30
CA LEU A 90 7.20 -8.66 -22.39
C LEU A 90 5.70 -8.53 -22.70
N PHE A 91 5.29 -7.56 -23.51
CA PHE A 91 3.89 -7.24 -23.82
C PHE A 91 3.49 -7.60 -25.25
N LYS A 92 4.22 -8.51 -25.91
CA LYS A 92 3.87 -9.03 -27.25
C LYS A 92 2.58 -9.87 -27.25
N GLU A 93 2.24 -10.42 -26.10
CA GLU A 93 0.99 -11.13 -25.84
C GLU A 93 0.29 -10.56 -24.60
N PRO A 94 -1.06 -10.58 -24.55
CA PRO A 94 -1.86 -9.99 -23.47
C PRO A 94 -1.92 -10.89 -22.21
N VAL A 95 -0.81 -11.54 -21.85
CA VAL A 95 -0.74 -12.46 -20.70
C VAL A 95 -0.74 -11.73 -19.35
N PHE A 96 -0.45 -10.42 -19.36
CA PHE A 96 -0.47 -9.56 -18.17
C PHE A 96 -1.68 -8.65 -18.19
N ASP A 97 -2.43 -8.57 -17.08
CA ASP A 97 -3.43 -7.52 -16.90
C ASP A 97 -2.76 -6.13 -16.83
N TRP A 98 -3.53 -5.06 -17.05
CA TRP A 98 -2.98 -3.71 -17.08
C TRP A 98 -2.33 -3.26 -15.76
N LYS A 99 -2.72 -3.83 -14.60
CA LYS A 99 -2.10 -3.53 -13.30
C LYS A 99 -0.76 -4.24 -13.17
N GLN A 100 -0.64 -5.48 -13.64
CA GLN A 100 0.63 -6.20 -13.74
C GLN A 100 1.59 -5.46 -14.69
N MET A 101 1.13 -5.09 -15.88
CA MET A 101 1.90 -4.29 -16.83
C MET A 101 2.41 -3.01 -16.17
N ARG A 102 1.56 -2.30 -15.41
CA ARG A 102 1.96 -1.09 -14.70
C ARG A 102 3.09 -1.33 -13.70
N GLU A 103 3.06 -2.42 -12.93
CA GLU A 103 4.16 -2.72 -12.00
C GLU A 103 5.46 -3.06 -12.75
N ILE A 104 5.39 -3.83 -13.85
CA ILE A 104 6.55 -4.12 -14.71
C ILE A 104 7.13 -2.82 -15.29
N ILE A 105 6.28 -1.94 -15.80
CA ILE A 105 6.67 -0.62 -16.33
C ILE A 105 7.31 0.23 -15.23
N TYR A 106 6.77 0.22 -14.00
CA TYR A 106 7.39 0.91 -12.88
C TYR A 106 8.81 0.38 -12.62
N GLY A 107 9.00 -0.94 -12.64
CA GLY A 107 10.30 -1.58 -12.49
C GLY A 107 11.32 -1.17 -13.57
N LEU A 108 10.91 -1.22 -14.84
CA LEU A 108 11.77 -0.89 -15.98
C LEU A 108 12.09 0.61 -16.06
N GLN A 109 11.10 1.46 -15.80
CA GLN A 109 11.20 2.89 -16.08
C GLN A 109 11.72 3.70 -14.91
N TYR A 110 11.25 3.41 -13.69
CA TYR A 110 11.50 4.26 -12.52
C TYR A 110 12.44 3.60 -11.53
N SER A 111 12.14 2.36 -11.13
CA SER A 111 12.92 1.63 -10.13
C SER A 111 14.27 1.15 -10.66
N LYS A 112 14.35 0.91 -11.98
CA LYS A 112 15.51 0.30 -12.65
C LYS A 112 15.93 -1.03 -12.02
N VAL A 113 14.95 -1.85 -11.66
CA VAL A 113 15.16 -3.18 -11.07
C VAL A 113 14.98 -4.29 -12.11
N ASP A 114 15.54 -5.46 -11.84
CA ASP A 114 15.33 -6.64 -12.68
C ASP A 114 13.89 -7.15 -12.56
N VAL A 115 13.10 -6.89 -13.61
CA VAL A 115 11.69 -7.29 -13.67
C VAL A 115 11.50 -8.77 -13.94
N SER A 116 12.52 -9.49 -14.44
CA SER A 116 12.41 -10.94 -14.69
C SER A 116 12.13 -11.75 -13.43
N ILE A 117 12.49 -11.18 -12.26
CA ILE A 117 12.24 -11.76 -10.93
C ILE A 117 10.73 -11.86 -10.63
N TYR A 118 9.91 -10.94 -11.14
CA TYR A 118 8.50 -10.84 -10.74
C TYR A 118 7.50 -10.66 -11.90
N ALA A 119 7.95 -10.48 -13.13
CA ALA A 119 7.10 -10.38 -14.32
C ALA A 119 6.55 -11.77 -14.73
N LEU A 120 5.74 -12.36 -13.84
CA LEU A 120 5.14 -13.68 -13.98
C LEU A 120 3.62 -13.53 -14.14
N PRO A 121 2.99 -14.05 -15.22
CA PRO A 121 1.54 -13.88 -15.44
C PRO A 121 0.67 -14.35 -14.26
N ASP A 122 1.07 -15.42 -13.59
CA ASP A 122 0.34 -15.99 -12.45
C ASP A 122 0.56 -15.22 -11.13
N LEU A 123 1.49 -14.26 -11.10
CA LEU A 123 1.77 -13.44 -9.93
C LEU A 123 0.86 -12.22 -9.91
N SER A 124 -0.02 -12.11 -8.91
CA SER A 124 -0.91 -10.95 -8.80
C SER A 124 -0.15 -9.62 -8.72
N TRP A 125 -0.70 -8.57 -9.30
CA TRP A 125 -0.08 -7.24 -9.31
C TRP A 125 0.26 -6.73 -7.90
N LEU A 126 -0.49 -7.13 -6.86
CA LEU A 126 -0.18 -6.79 -5.47
C LEU A 126 1.11 -7.46 -4.97
N LYS A 127 1.36 -8.72 -5.36
CA LYS A 127 2.62 -9.41 -5.04
C LYS A 127 3.76 -8.84 -5.88
N MET A 128 3.56 -8.61 -7.18
CA MET A 128 4.53 -7.91 -8.04
C MET A 128 4.99 -6.58 -7.42
N ARG A 129 4.04 -5.77 -6.93
CA ARG A 129 4.34 -4.51 -6.24
C ARG A 129 5.23 -4.70 -5.02
N GLN A 130 4.98 -5.72 -4.19
CA GLN A 130 5.83 -5.97 -3.02
C GLN A 130 7.23 -6.44 -3.41
N VAL A 131 7.36 -7.25 -4.46
CA VAL A 131 8.66 -7.68 -4.97
C VAL A 131 9.42 -6.49 -5.55
N ARG A 132 8.79 -5.68 -6.41
CA ARG A 132 9.39 -4.45 -6.97
C ARG A 132 9.89 -3.51 -5.88
N LEU A 133 9.04 -3.17 -4.90
CA LEU A 133 9.44 -2.31 -3.78
C LEU A 133 10.55 -2.95 -2.94
N GLY A 134 10.55 -4.27 -2.78
CA GLY A 134 11.65 -4.98 -2.13
C GLY A 134 12.96 -4.80 -2.88
N LEU A 135 12.95 -4.97 -4.20
CA LEU A 135 14.14 -4.80 -5.05
C LEU A 135 14.67 -3.36 -5.02
N GLU A 136 13.79 -2.35 -4.96
CA GLU A 136 14.17 -0.94 -4.75
C GLU A 136 14.93 -0.74 -3.42
N ASP A 137 14.52 -1.46 -2.37
CA ASP A 137 15.16 -1.44 -1.06
C ASP A 137 16.39 -2.40 -0.98
N GLY A 138 16.76 -3.09 -2.07
CA GLY A 138 17.83 -4.09 -2.10
C GLY A 138 17.48 -5.41 -1.40
N ILE A 139 16.19 -5.71 -1.25
CA ILE A 139 15.66 -6.84 -0.48
C ILE A 139 14.94 -7.81 -1.42
N ASN A 140 15.35 -9.08 -1.42
CA ASN A 140 14.60 -10.13 -2.11
C ASN A 140 13.33 -10.51 -1.32
N ILE A 141 12.20 -9.96 -1.73
CA ILE A 141 10.87 -10.26 -1.19
C ILE A 141 10.21 -11.47 -1.89
N MET A 142 10.68 -11.84 -3.09
CA MET A 142 10.14 -12.98 -3.85
C MET A 142 10.23 -14.29 -3.06
N LYS A 143 11.28 -14.48 -2.26
CA LYS A 143 11.43 -15.63 -1.37
C LYS A 143 10.24 -15.85 -0.41
N TYR A 144 9.53 -14.79 -0.02
CA TYR A 144 8.35 -14.92 0.84
C TYR A 144 7.09 -15.29 0.05
N HIS A 145 7.02 -14.91 -1.23
CA HIS A 145 6.00 -15.48 -2.10
C HIS A 145 6.19 -17.00 -2.25
N GLU A 146 7.42 -17.46 -2.49
CA GLU A 146 7.78 -18.88 -2.61
C GLU A 146 7.44 -19.67 -1.34
N GLN A 147 7.54 -19.05 -0.18
CA GLN A 147 7.10 -19.62 1.12
C GLN A 147 5.57 -19.59 1.31
N GLY A 148 4.79 -19.06 0.37
CA GLY A 148 3.33 -19.06 0.45
C GLY A 148 2.71 -17.86 1.15
N PHE A 149 3.48 -16.80 1.45
CA PHE A 149 2.91 -15.57 2.02
C PHE A 149 2.04 -14.82 0.99
N ASN A 150 0.94 -14.24 1.47
CA ASN A 150 0.09 -13.37 0.66
C ASN A 150 0.69 -11.95 0.55
N SER A 151 0.16 -11.11 -0.34
CA SER A 151 0.69 -9.75 -0.57
C SER A 151 0.63 -8.83 0.66
N GLY A 152 -0.37 -9.01 1.53
CA GLY A 152 -0.47 -8.28 2.79
C GLY A 152 0.65 -8.66 3.75
N GLN A 153 0.90 -9.95 3.94
CA GLN A 153 2.00 -10.45 4.77
C GLN A 153 3.36 -10.04 4.19
N MET A 154 3.56 -10.16 2.88
CA MET A 154 4.78 -9.70 2.18
C MET A 154 5.04 -8.20 2.42
N SER A 155 3.99 -7.37 2.45
CA SER A 155 4.13 -5.93 2.76
C SER A 155 4.64 -5.70 4.18
N ILE A 156 4.11 -6.41 5.18
CA ILE A 156 4.56 -6.28 6.58
C ILE A 156 5.99 -6.81 6.76
N ILE A 157 6.33 -7.92 6.09
CA ILE A 157 7.68 -8.47 6.07
C ILE A 157 8.66 -7.47 5.45
N ARG A 158 8.35 -6.93 4.26
CA ARG A 158 9.18 -5.91 3.59
C ARG A 158 9.42 -4.71 4.50
N GLN A 159 8.36 -4.16 5.10
CA GLN A 159 8.48 -3.03 6.02
C GLN A 159 9.36 -3.36 7.23
N GLY A 160 9.29 -4.58 7.77
CA GLY A 160 10.15 -4.98 8.88
C GLY A 160 11.62 -5.09 8.49
N LEU A 161 11.92 -5.66 7.32
CA LEU A 161 13.27 -5.76 6.79
C LEU A 161 13.88 -4.37 6.55
N VAL A 162 13.13 -3.45 5.95
CA VAL A 162 13.55 -2.04 5.76
C VAL A 162 13.83 -1.36 7.11
N GLN A 163 12.99 -1.63 8.12
CA GLN A 163 13.14 -1.11 9.48
C GLN A 163 14.20 -1.84 10.31
N LYS A 164 14.85 -2.87 9.76
CA LYS A 164 15.84 -3.72 10.44
C LYS A 164 15.31 -4.34 11.75
N VAL A 165 14.01 -4.69 11.80
CA VAL A 165 13.45 -5.49 12.89
C VAL A 165 13.53 -6.97 12.55
N ASP A 166 13.61 -7.82 13.57
CA ASP A 166 13.70 -9.26 13.39
C ASP A 166 12.38 -9.85 12.87
N VAL A 167 12.31 -10.05 11.55
CA VAL A 167 11.12 -10.57 10.89
C VAL A 167 10.85 -12.04 11.19
N SER A 168 11.85 -12.80 11.65
CA SER A 168 11.68 -14.22 11.99
C SER A 168 10.68 -14.43 13.13
N LYS A 169 10.50 -13.40 13.97
CA LYS A 169 9.56 -13.41 15.10
C LYS A 169 8.09 -13.39 14.69
N TYR A 170 7.78 -12.93 13.47
CA TYR A 170 6.39 -12.74 13.06
C TYR A 170 6.08 -13.18 11.63
N ALA A 171 7.07 -13.44 10.78
CA ALA A 171 6.89 -14.05 9.46
C ALA A 171 6.55 -15.54 9.58
N LEU A 172 5.38 -15.83 10.17
CA LEU A 172 4.88 -17.17 10.47
C LEU A 172 3.44 -17.30 9.96
N HIS A 173 3.09 -18.43 9.35
CA HIS A 173 1.76 -18.64 8.75
C HIS A 173 0.60 -18.65 9.75
N GLN A 174 0.88 -18.85 11.03
CA GLN A 174 -0.12 -18.75 12.10
C GLN A 174 -0.62 -17.32 12.33
N TYR A 175 0.06 -16.31 11.77
CA TYR A 175 -0.33 -14.92 11.88
C TYR A 175 -0.89 -14.38 10.57
N ASP A 176 -2.05 -13.74 10.65
CA ASP A 176 -2.53 -12.88 9.56
C ASP A 176 -1.70 -11.59 9.45
N ASN A 177 -1.88 -10.84 8.37
CA ASN A 177 -1.11 -9.62 8.12
C ASN A 177 -1.36 -8.52 9.19
N PHE A 178 -2.49 -8.52 9.89
CA PHE A 178 -2.79 -7.54 10.94
C PHE A 178 -2.12 -7.91 12.27
N GLN A 179 -2.11 -9.19 12.64
CA GLN A 179 -1.34 -9.71 13.78
C GLN A 179 0.15 -9.48 13.56
N MET A 180 0.67 -9.82 12.37
CA MET A 180 2.06 -9.53 11.99
C MET A 180 2.42 -8.06 12.17
N ASP A 181 1.50 -7.15 11.82
CA ASP A 181 1.73 -5.71 11.96
C ASP A 181 1.80 -5.27 13.43
N GLN A 182 1.00 -5.85 14.32
CA GLN A 182 1.09 -5.58 15.76
C GLN A 182 2.42 -6.07 16.34
N ILE A 183 2.88 -7.27 15.96
CA ILE A 183 4.16 -7.81 16.42
C ILE A 183 5.32 -6.95 15.91
N ARG A 184 5.31 -6.61 14.60
CA ARG A 184 6.28 -5.68 14.00
C ARG A 184 6.29 -4.32 14.71
N ALA A 185 5.13 -3.76 15.03
CA ALA A 185 5.02 -2.49 15.71
C ALA A 185 5.59 -2.52 17.14
N GLY A 186 5.44 -3.64 17.85
CA GLY A 186 6.07 -3.86 19.16
C GLY A 186 7.58 -3.93 19.07
N LEU A 187 8.12 -4.77 18.17
CA LEU A 187 9.56 -4.88 17.92
C LEU A 187 10.19 -3.53 17.58
N ARG A 188 9.58 -2.77 16.68
CA ARG A 188 10.03 -1.41 16.30
C ARG A 188 10.09 -0.45 17.49
N LYS A 189 9.19 -0.61 18.46
CA LYS A 189 9.11 0.21 19.68
C LYS A 189 9.86 -0.40 20.86
N LYS A 190 10.59 -1.51 20.66
CA LYS A 190 11.29 -2.27 21.72
C LYS A 190 10.35 -2.69 22.87
N ILE A 191 9.09 -2.99 22.54
CA ILE A 191 8.13 -3.57 23.48
C ILE A 191 8.35 -5.09 23.48
N ASP A 192 8.31 -5.72 24.66
CA ASP A 192 8.37 -7.18 24.75
C ASP A 192 7.12 -7.79 24.11
N ILE A 193 7.33 -8.48 22.99
CA ILE A 193 6.27 -9.12 22.21
C ILE A 193 5.84 -10.46 22.80
N SER A 194 6.60 -11.05 23.73
CA SER A 194 6.32 -12.38 24.30
C SER A 194 4.96 -12.44 25.00
N HIS A 195 4.46 -11.30 25.48
CA HIS A 195 3.18 -11.17 26.17
C HIS A 195 1.96 -11.26 25.25
N TYR A 196 2.10 -10.96 23.95
CA TYR A 196 0.94 -10.84 23.05
C TYR A 196 1.13 -11.43 21.65
N ALA A 197 2.36 -11.78 21.25
CA ALA A 197 2.63 -12.52 20.02
C ALA A 197 2.20 -13.98 20.17
N ASP A 198 0.89 -14.19 20.26
CA ASP A 198 0.23 -15.47 20.41
C ASP A 198 -0.97 -15.52 19.44
N PRO A 199 -1.07 -16.51 18.54
CA PRO A 199 -2.14 -16.61 17.54
C PRO A 199 -3.55 -16.65 18.12
N LYS A 200 -3.71 -16.99 19.41
CA LYS A 200 -5.00 -16.96 20.09
C LYS A 200 -5.60 -15.55 20.20
N TYR A 201 -4.77 -14.52 20.08
CA TYR A 201 -5.21 -13.13 20.09
C TYR A 201 -5.39 -12.60 18.68
N ASP A 202 -6.54 -12.02 18.37
CA ASP A 202 -6.72 -11.22 17.16
C ASP A 202 -5.91 -9.92 17.21
N PHE A 203 -5.80 -9.22 16.08
CA PHE A 203 -4.99 -8.01 15.99
C PHE A 203 -5.49 -6.86 16.91
N THR A 204 -6.78 -6.81 17.24
CA THR A 204 -7.34 -5.80 18.14
C THR A 204 -6.99 -6.09 19.60
N GLN A 205 -7.02 -7.36 19.99
CA GLN A 205 -6.56 -7.82 21.30
C GLN A 205 -5.05 -7.59 21.46
N MET A 206 -4.25 -7.98 20.44
CA MET A 206 -2.81 -7.72 20.41
C MET A 206 -2.50 -6.21 20.51
N MET A 207 -3.27 -5.37 19.82
CA MET A 207 -3.14 -3.91 19.91
C MET A 207 -3.42 -3.42 21.33
N ALA A 208 -4.50 -3.87 21.97
CA ALA A 208 -4.82 -3.51 23.34
C ALA A 208 -3.70 -3.92 24.30
N ILE A 209 -3.19 -5.15 24.23
CA ILE A 209 -2.08 -5.61 25.09
C ILE A 209 -0.82 -4.76 24.86
N ARG A 210 -0.43 -4.55 23.60
CA ARG A 210 0.73 -3.73 23.24
C ARG A 210 0.64 -2.30 23.79
N GLN A 211 -0.55 -1.69 23.76
CA GLN A 211 -0.75 -0.34 24.29
C GLN A 211 -0.77 -0.31 25.82
N GLY A 212 -1.31 -1.32 26.49
CA GLY A 212 -1.22 -1.43 27.95
C GLY A 212 0.22 -1.50 28.44
N ILE A 213 1.03 -2.37 27.85
CA ILE A 213 2.46 -2.48 28.17
C ILE A 213 3.16 -1.13 27.95
N ARG A 214 2.89 -0.48 26.82
CA ARG A 214 3.44 0.86 26.52
C ARG A 214 3.04 1.93 27.54
N SER A 215 1.83 1.86 28.07
CA SER A 215 1.31 2.78 29.08
C SER A 215 1.69 2.38 30.52
N GLY A 216 2.45 1.29 30.70
CA GLY A 216 2.80 0.74 32.00
C GLY A 216 1.55 0.29 32.79
N ILE A 217 0.57 -0.26 32.09
CA ILE A 217 -0.56 -1.00 32.67
C ILE A 217 -0.21 -2.48 32.57
N ASP A 218 -0.46 -3.22 33.66
CA ASP A 218 -0.30 -4.67 33.67
C ASP A 218 -1.29 -5.32 32.70
N TRP A 219 -0.77 -6.01 31.69
CA TRP A 219 -1.57 -6.60 30.64
C TRP A 219 -2.40 -7.79 31.12
N GLU A 220 -1.91 -8.53 32.12
CA GLU A 220 -2.58 -9.72 32.66
C GLU A 220 -3.93 -9.36 33.30
N SER A 221 -4.06 -8.13 33.81
CA SER A 221 -5.27 -7.65 34.47
C SER A 221 -6.50 -7.54 33.56
N TYR A 222 -6.32 -7.49 32.22
CA TYR A 222 -7.42 -7.35 31.28
C TYR A 222 -7.34 -8.25 30.04
N ALA A 223 -6.18 -8.88 29.77
CA ALA A 223 -6.00 -9.71 28.59
C ALA A 223 -6.68 -11.07 28.72
N ASP A 224 -7.69 -11.30 27.89
CA ASP A 224 -8.36 -12.59 27.80
C ASP A 224 -8.67 -12.89 26.32
N PRO A 225 -8.16 -13.99 25.75
CA PRO A 225 -8.39 -14.33 24.34
C PRO A 225 -9.87 -14.60 24.03
N LYS A 226 -10.71 -14.89 25.04
CA LYS A 226 -12.13 -15.21 24.87
C LYS A 226 -13.03 -13.97 24.74
N ILE A 227 -12.55 -12.78 25.08
CA ILE A 227 -13.32 -11.53 24.96
C ILE A 227 -12.85 -10.74 23.75
N ASN A 228 -13.75 -10.05 23.06
CA ASN A 228 -13.34 -9.27 21.89
C ASN A 228 -12.35 -8.15 22.25
N GLY A 229 -11.50 -7.75 21.31
CA GLY A 229 -10.47 -6.74 21.57
C GLY A 229 -11.03 -5.34 21.87
N ARG A 230 -12.29 -5.05 21.51
CA ARG A 230 -12.96 -3.80 21.89
C ARG A 230 -13.19 -3.72 23.40
N VAL A 231 -13.68 -4.80 24.00
CA VAL A 231 -13.88 -4.87 25.46
C VAL A 231 -12.53 -4.78 26.19
N MET A 232 -11.48 -5.41 25.66
CA MET A 232 -10.12 -5.23 26.20
C MET A 232 -9.65 -3.78 26.11
N TRP A 233 -9.93 -3.11 24.99
CA TRP A 233 -9.60 -1.71 24.79
C TRP A 233 -10.33 -0.78 25.76
N ASP A 234 -11.61 -1.02 26.01
CA ASP A 234 -12.41 -0.23 26.95
C ASP A 234 -11.89 -0.40 28.39
N LYS A 235 -11.55 -1.63 28.79
CA LYS A 235 -10.90 -1.92 30.08
C LYS A 235 -9.57 -1.18 30.21
N LEU A 236 -8.72 -1.25 29.17
CA LEU A 236 -7.45 -0.53 29.15
C LEU A 236 -7.67 0.99 29.30
N CYS A 237 -8.62 1.58 28.57
CA CYS A 237 -8.92 3.00 28.65
C CYS A 237 -9.33 3.42 30.07
N ALA A 238 -10.19 2.63 30.74
CA ALA A 238 -10.59 2.88 32.11
C ALA A 238 -9.40 2.82 33.09
N MET A 239 -8.54 1.81 32.97
CA MET A 239 -7.33 1.67 33.80
C MET A 239 -6.34 2.80 33.57
N CYS A 240 -6.17 3.25 32.33
CA CYS A 240 -5.32 4.41 32.03
C CYS A 240 -5.87 5.67 32.69
N LYS A 241 -7.17 5.92 32.59
CA LYS A 241 -7.82 7.06 33.22
C LYS A 241 -7.59 7.07 34.74
N GLU A 242 -7.85 5.95 35.41
CA GLU A 242 -7.63 5.81 36.85
C GLU A 242 -6.16 6.06 37.25
N LYS A 243 -5.21 5.54 36.47
CA LYS A 243 -3.78 5.79 36.69
C LYS A 243 -3.43 7.28 36.56
N TYR A 244 -3.99 7.97 35.57
CA TYR A 244 -3.76 9.41 35.39
C TYR A 244 -4.35 10.25 36.52
N GLU A 245 -5.56 9.92 36.97
CA GLU A 245 -6.21 10.59 38.11
C GLU A 245 -5.38 10.44 39.39
N LYS A 246 -4.92 9.22 39.70
CA LYS A 246 -4.03 8.96 40.84
C LYS A 246 -2.72 9.75 40.78
N LEU A 247 -2.09 9.82 39.60
CA LEU A 247 -0.86 10.58 39.40
C LEU A 247 -1.07 12.09 39.56
N ASP A 248 -2.22 12.63 39.15
CA ASP A 248 -2.52 14.05 39.30
C ASP A 248 -2.76 14.42 40.77
N GLU A 249 -3.49 13.57 41.50
CA GLU A 249 -3.67 13.72 42.95
C GLU A 249 -2.34 13.65 43.71
N GLU A 250 -1.46 12.71 43.37
CA GLU A 250 -0.13 12.59 43.98
C GLU A 250 0.73 13.83 43.71
N LYS A 251 0.75 14.34 42.47
CA LYS A 251 1.45 15.59 42.13
C LYS A 251 0.89 16.80 42.88
N LYS A 252 -0.42 16.84 43.11
CA LYS A 252 -1.04 17.89 43.92
C LYS A 252 -0.56 17.82 45.37
N ARG A 253 -0.58 16.63 45.98
CA ARG A 253 -0.09 16.42 47.36
C ARG A 253 1.39 16.80 47.53
N LEU A 254 2.23 16.43 46.57
CA LEU A 254 3.66 16.77 46.60
C LEU A 254 3.90 18.28 46.51
N ARG A 255 3.14 19.01 45.68
CA ARG A 255 3.21 20.49 45.61
C ARG A 255 2.80 21.13 46.93
N GLU A 256 1.69 20.68 47.52
CA GLU A 256 1.23 21.18 48.82
C GLU A 256 2.24 20.89 49.94
N GLN A 257 2.98 19.78 49.86
CA GLN A 257 4.05 19.47 50.81
C GLN A 257 5.27 20.38 50.62
N GLN A 258 5.71 20.59 49.38
CA GLN A 258 6.83 21.49 49.07
C GLN A 258 6.55 22.93 49.51
N GLU A 259 5.35 23.46 49.23
CA GLU A 259 4.94 24.79 49.67
C GLU A 259 4.96 24.94 51.20
N LYS A 260 4.58 23.88 51.94
CA LYS A 260 4.68 23.85 53.40
C LYS A 260 6.13 23.84 53.88
N GLU A 261 6.98 23.03 53.27
CA GLU A 261 8.41 22.94 53.62
C GLU A 261 9.14 24.27 53.35
N GLU A 262 8.87 24.93 52.22
CA GLU A 262 9.41 26.25 51.88
C GLU A 262 8.94 27.33 52.87
N SER A 263 7.66 27.31 53.27
CA SER A 263 7.11 28.22 54.27
C SER A 263 7.77 28.05 55.64
N ILE A 264 8.03 26.80 56.05
CA ILE A 264 8.75 26.49 57.29
C ILE A 264 10.21 26.97 57.21
N ALA A 265 10.91 26.70 56.10
CA ALA A 265 12.31 27.11 55.91
C ALA A 265 12.46 28.64 55.96
N SER A 266 11.59 29.38 55.26
CA SER A 266 11.55 30.84 55.30
C SER A 266 11.29 31.38 56.72
N SER A 267 10.44 30.71 57.49
CA SER A 267 10.14 31.08 58.88
C SER A 267 11.33 30.83 59.84
N ILE A 268 12.16 29.82 59.56
CA ILE A 268 13.37 29.52 60.35
C ILE A 268 14.47 30.54 60.02
N GLU A 269 14.71 30.85 58.75
CA GLU A 269 15.69 31.87 58.32
C GLU A 269 15.39 33.27 58.90
N PHE A 270 14.11 33.63 58.99
CA PHE A 270 13.66 34.87 59.61
C PHE A 270 13.98 34.91 61.12
N LYS A 271 13.86 33.78 61.83
CA LYS A 271 14.19 33.69 63.26
C LYS A 271 15.70 33.70 63.52
N SER A 272 16.51 33.05 62.68
CA SER A 272 17.97 33.06 62.85
C SER A 272 18.61 34.42 62.54
N SER A 273 18.06 35.18 61.58
CA SER A 273 18.54 36.52 61.21
C SER A 273 18.17 37.61 62.23
N SER A 274 17.13 37.38 63.05
CA SER A 274 16.73 38.28 64.14
C SER A 274 17.53 38.03 65.43
N SER A 275 18.04 36.81 65.66
CA SER A 275 18.91 36.49 66.81
C SER A 275 20.38 36.91 66.65
N GLN A 276 20.86 37.19 65.43
CA GLN A 276 22.24 37.68 65.19
C GLN A 276 22.38 39.22 65.28
N LYS A 277 21.29 39.95 65.56
CA LYS A 277 21.26 41.42 65.69
C LYS A 277 21.11 41.93 67.14
N GLN A 278 21.29 41.05 68.14
CA GLN A 278 21.40 41.41 69.56
C GLN A 278 22.82 41.10 70.05
#